data_AF-A0A517MHH8-F1
#
_entry.id   AF-A0A517MHH8-F1
#
_cell.length_a   1.000
_cell.length_b   1.000
_cell.length_c   1.000
_cell.angle_alpha   90.00
_cell.angle_beta   90.00
_cell.angle_gamma   90.00
#
_symmetry.space_group_name_H-M   'P 1'
#
loop_
_entity.id
_entity.type
_entity.pdbx_description
1 polymer ?
#
loop_
_entity_poly.entity_id
_entity_poly.type
_entity_poly.pdbx_seq_one_letter_code
_entity_poly.pdbx_strand_id
1 'polypeptide(L)'
;MVTQDDDAVLAVLDSEGWQLAGEVGSDTALTFLAVASEDPIDFAELLACWPRYRNPMVCEFASQIPFAKSDPQEVLEAIRGSKAWVVIDCAEKRVLTGGSFQAIERDAVYDMNDEEAGKSPFPLSVHLAPWWELHQHVEAERIERGRESLLKIPRVDRDVLFGLPMVQDLAGRILNAVQSEAWVKSQAASHFRSRHGFTIIVHRDWLMTPRDDLQGLYPRQMLHRGRSWIDSLIWGQQLRLFDGAEVVAIPQDLAAVQTAPMSTEELVVYYDLCRIVIAAGWEWCRQHPEEILAGHPRETSQLLIGELTRVRDEWLAGSMEGEAPVRFTLECSRRRVPQALGVPIVGIEGIQEESHILDCDCPICLMMADGMMGSQVQGLQGMDGYVLEEDEEFAFSIYETREEWARENGDFLSESNEENDFSESDSDGEEASEFASAWSGSLSDQPIPGDIQGHWQLAFLLAEIVSDLEVWQAPHVHVKNLNQAFSDYRKSYHDEMAESAERLKKQLEDLAQTYPDLVSKSADFASRVDEQLRAAI
;
A
#
# COMPACT_ATOMS: atom_id res chain seq x y z
N MET A 1 -34.24 13.53 0.11
CA MET A 1 -33.25 13.57 1.20
C MET A 1 -33.97 13.15 2.46
N VAL A 2 -33.65 11.96 2.95
CA VAL A 2 -33.99 11.58 4.32
C VAL A 2 -33.09 12.41 5.23
N THR A 3 -33.70 13.10 6.18
CA THR A 3 -32.99 13.72 7.30
C THR A 3 -32.41 12.62 8.17
N GLN A 4 -31.24 12.84 8.77
CA GLN A 4 -30.43 11.90 9.58
C GLN A 4 -31.16 11.14 10.73
N ASP A 5 -32.47 11.36 10.91
CA ASP A 5 -33.34 10.91 12.01
C ASP A 5 -34.32 9.75 11.69
N ASP A 6 -34.43 9.25 10.45
CA ASP A 6 -35.33 8.11 10.18
C ASP A 6 -34.63 6.78 10.51
N ASP A 7 -35.23 6.00 11.42
CA ASP A 7 -34.85 4.62 11.69
C ASP A 7 -35.02 3.74 10.45
N ALA A 8 -34.07 2.83 10.25
CA ALA A 8 -34.08 1.83 9.21
C ALA A 8 -34.33 0.44 9.79
N VAL A 9 -34.90 -0.45 8.97
CA VAL A 9 -34.89 -1.89 9.23
C VAL A 9 -33.58 -2.45 8.67
N LEU A 10 -32.82 -3.18 9.50
CA LEU A 10 -31.62 -3.89 9.08
C LEU A 10 -31.83 -5.39 9.21
N ALA A 11 -31.65 -6.12 8.11
CA ALA A 11 -31.71 -7.56 8.09
C ALA A 11 -30.42 -8.17 7.54
N VAL A 12 -29.95 -9.24 8.16
CA VAL A 12 -28.81 -10.03 7.69
C VAL A 12 -29.28 -11.45 7.40
N LEU A 13 -28.93 -11.98 6.24
CA LEU A 13 -29.16 -13.36 5.83
C LEU A 13 -27.83 -14.09 5.71
N ASP A 14 -27.72 -15.25 6.37
CA ASP A 14 -26.60 -16.17 6.20
C ASP A 14 -27.09 -17.63 6.11
N SER A 15 -26.16 -18.58 6.25
CA SER A 15 -26.49 -20.01 6.21
C SER A 15 -27.29 -20.53 7.40
N GLU A 16 -27.30 -19.80 8.53
CA GLU A 16 -28.08 -20.13 9.73
C GLU A 16 -29.50 -19.53 9.72
N GLY A 17 -29.74 -18.52 8.89
CA GLY A 17 -31.05 -17.92 8.68
C GLY A 17 -31.02 -16.40 8.70
N TRP A 18 -32.16 -15.81 9.09
CA TRP A 18 -32.32 -14.36 9.15
C TRP A 18 -32.09 -13.80 10.54
N GLN A 19 -31.36 -12.69 10.60
CA GLN A 19 -31.22 -11.82 11.75
C GLN A 19 -31.88 -10.49 11.44
N LEU A 20 -32.79 -10.03 12.29
CA LEU A 20 -33.55 -8.80 12.09
C LEU A 20 -33.31 -7.83 13.23
N ALA A 21 -32.98 -6.58 12.90
CA ALA A 21 -33.06 -5.43 13.79
C ALA A 21 -34.09 -4.46 13.20
N GLY A 22 -35.24 -4.35 13.88
CA GLY A 22 -36.42 -3.66 13.33
C GLY A 22 -36.35 -2.13 13.37
N GLU A 23 -35.58 -1.56 14.29
CA GLU A 23 -35.39 -0.12 14.43
C GLU A 23 -33.90 0.12 14.73
N VAL A 24 -33.15 0.58 13.73
CA VAL A 24 -31.76 1.00 13.88
C VAL A 24 -31.54 2.36 13.23
N GLY A 25 -30.74 3.21 13.87
CA GLY A 25 -30.38 4.50 13.29
C GLY A 25 -29.67 4.32 11.94
N SER A 26 -29.90 5.26 11.02
CA SER A 26 -29.37 5.20 9.65
C SER A 26 -27.84 5.02 9.59
N ASP A 27 -27.10 5.74 10.44
CA ASP A 27 -25.63 5.61 10.59
C ASP A 27 -25.23 4.21 11.08
N THR A 28 -26.00 3.60 11.98
CA THR A 28 -25.74 2.22 12.42
C THR A 28 -25.94 1.24 11.27
N ALA A 29 -27.04 1.36 10.52
CA ALA A 29 -27.25 0.54 9.32
C ALA A 29 -26.14 0.74 8.28
N LEU A 30 -25.65 1.97 8.10
CA LEU A 30 -24.56 2.30 7.20
C LEU A 30 -23.24 1.64 7.62
N THR A 31 -22.90 1.64 8.91
CA THR A 31 -21.70 0.94 9.40
C THR A 31 -21.77 -0.58 9.16
N PHE A 32 -22.94 -1.20 9.28
CA PHE A 32 -23.12 -2.62 8.94
C PHE A 32 -22.97 -2.88 7.44
N LEU A 33 -23.46 -1.97 6.60
CA LEU A 33 -23.21 -2.03 5.18
C LEU A 33 -21.71 -1.91 4.89
N ALA A 34 -21.01 -0.99 5.55
CA ALA A 34 -19.57 -0.82 5.40
C ALA A 34 -18.80 -2.10 5.80
N VAL A 35 -19.27 -2.85 6.81
CA VAL A 35 -18.70 -4.17 7.15
C VAL A 35 -18.82 -5.19 6.02
N ALA A 36 -19.82 -5.10 5.14
CA ALA A 36 -19.90 -5.98 3.98
C ALA A 36 -18.68 -5.81 3.04
N SER A 37 -17.99 -4.66 3.13
CA SER A 37 -16.70 -4.42 2.47
C SER A 37 -15.63 -5.40 2.92
N GLU A 38 -15.74 -6.02 4.11
CA GLU A 38 -14.79 -7.00 4.61
C GLU A 38 -15.04 -8.43 4.10
N ASP A 39 -16.07 -8.62 3.26
CA ASP A 39 -16.50 -9.90 2.70
C ASP A 39 -16.90 -10.99 3.73
N PRO A 40 -17.68 -10.66 4.79
CA PRO A 40 -18.08 -11.64 5.80
C PRO A 40 -18.89 -12.80 5.18
N ILE A 41 -18.64 -14.04 5.59
CA ILE A 41 -19.37 -15.21 5.09
C ILE A 41 -20.67 -15.49 5.86
N ASP A 42 -20.79 -14.98 7.08
CA ASP A 42 -21.93 -15.16 7.95
C ASP A 42 -22.13 -13.96 8.90
N PHE A 43 -23.17 -14.02 9.73
CA PHE A 43 -23.47 -12.97 10.70
C PHE A 43 -22.41 -12.85 11.80
N ALA A 44 -21.74 -13.96 12.18
CA ALA A 44 -20.72 -13.93 13.22
C ALA A 44 -19.47 -13.17 12.76
N GLU A 45 -18.99 -13.43 11.53
CA GLU A 45 -17.89 -12.67 10.93
C GLU A 45 -18.26 -11.19 10.76
N LEU A 46 -19.51 -10.91 10.36
CA LEU A 46 -20.00 -9.53 10.25
C LEU A 46 -19.89 -8.81 11.60
N LEU A 47 -20.36 -9.41 12.69
CA LEU A 47 -20.24 -8.81 14.03
C LEU A 47 -18.78 -8.66 14.48
N ALA A 48 -17.91 -9.60 14.11
CA ALA A 48 -16.50 -9.56 14.46
C ALA A 48 -15.74 -8.43 13.76
N CYS A 49 -16.13 -8.08 12.53
CA CYS A 49 -15.55 -6.99 11.75
C CYS A 49 -16.14 -5.61 12.10
N TRP A 50 -17.35 -5.53 12.63
CA TRP A 50 -18.04 -4.25 12.91
C TRP A 50 -17.26 -3.22 13.75
N PRO A 51 -16.46 -3.59 14.77
CA PRO A 51 -15.63 -2.63 15.50
C PRO A 51 -14.70 -1.78 14.63
N ARG A 52 -14.33 -2.26 13.43
CA ARG A 52 -13.50 -1.54 12.43
C ARG A 52 -14.22 -0.40 11.72
N TYR A 53 -15.54 -0.33 11.80
CA TYR A 53 -16.36 0.69 11.14
C TYR A 53 -17.11 1.55 12.16
N ARG A 54 -16.95 1.24 13.46
CA ARG A 54 -17.51 2.01 14.55
C ARG A 54 -16.85 3.38 14.62
N ASN A 55 -17.65 4.40 14.90
CA ASN A 55 -17.21 5.72 15.30
C ASN A 55 -18.10 6.21 16.46
N PRO A 56 -17.85 7.40 17.04
CA PRO A 56 -18.64 7.91 18.16
C PRO A 56 -20.13 8.13 17.89
N MET A 57 -20.59 8.12 16.63
CA MET A 57 -22.01 8.32 16.25
C MET A 57 -22.87 7.08 16.46
N VAL A 58 -22.26 5.90 16.58
CA VAL A 58 -22.97 4.63 16.72
C VAL A 58 -22.70 4.01 18.09
N CYS A 59 -23.52 3.02 18.45
CA CYS A 59 -23.43 2.35 19.75
C CYS A 59 -22.03 1.73 19.99
N GLU A 60 -21.63 1.59 21.26
CA GLU A 60 -20.27 1.12 21.58
C GLU A 60 -20.07 -0.37 21.28
N PHE A 61 -21.11 -1.16 21.51
CA PHE A 61 -21.05 -2.62 21.39
C PHE A 61 -22.14 -3.11 20.44
N ALA A 62 -21.80 -4.10 19.60
CA ALA A 62 -22.77 -4.69 18.68
C ALA A 62 -23.94 -5.38 19.43
N SER A 63 -23.73 -5.80 20.68
CA SER A 63 -24.77 -6.34 21.56
C SER A 63 -25.85 -5.32 21.96
N GLN A 64 -25.62 -4.02 21.72
CA GLN A 64 -26.62 -2.98 21.92
C GLN A 64 -27.59 -2.87 20.74
N ILE A 65 -27.28 -3.53 19.61
CA ILE A 65 -28.15 -3.58 18.44
C ILE A 65 -29.12 -4.75 18.62
N PRO A 66 -30.44 -4.51 18.51
CA PRO A 66 -31.46 -5.48 18.90
C PRO A 66 -31.68 -6.55 17.81
N PHE A 67 -30.62 -7.24 17.38
CA PHE A 67 -30.75 -8.36 16.46
C PHE A 67 -31.46 -9.54 17.12
N ALA A 68 -32.44 -10.08 16.42
CA ALA A 68 -33.11 -11.32 16.77
C ALA A 68 -33.15 -12.27 15.57
N LYS A 69 -33.05 -13.57 15.83
CA LYS A 69 -33.37 -14.59 14.83
C LYS A 69 -34.85 -14.45 14.47
N SER A 70 -35.13 -14.31 13.18
CA SER A 70 -36.49 -14.14 12.64
C SER A 70 -36.73 -15.11 11.50
N ASP A 71 -38.00 -15.35 11.16
CA ASP A 71 -38.35 -16.10 9.97
C ASP A 71 -38.41 -15.17 8.73
N PRO A 72 -38.32 -15.73 7.49
CA PRO A 72 -38.33 -14.91 6.28
C PRO A 72 -39.60 -14.06 6.11
N GLN A 73 -40.74 -14.51 6.62
CA GLN A 73 -42.00 -13.79 6.46
C GLN A 73 -42.03 -12.55 7.36
N GLU A 74 -41.61 -12.69 8.63
CA GLU A 74 -41.47 -11.58 9.57
C GLU A 74 -40.52 -10.49 9.03
N VAL A 75 -39.38 -10.90 8.46
CA VAL A 75 -38.42 -9.97 7.85
C VAL A 75 -39.05 -9.20 6.69
N LEU A 76 -39.73 -9.89 5.78
CA LEU A 76 -40.39 -9.25 4.63
C LEU A 76 -41.53 -8.32 5.06
N GLU A 77 -42.28 -8.67 6.10
CA GLU A 77 -43.30 -7.80 6.69
C GLU A 77 -42.69 -6.53 7.30
N ALA A 78 -41.59 -6.66 8.04
CA ALA A 78 -40.85 -5.52 8.60
C ALA A 78 -40.32 -4.60 7.49
N ILE A 79 -39.71 -5.18 6.45
CA ILE A 79 -39.16 -4.42 5.31
C ILE A 79 -40.25 -3.69 4.54
N ARG A 80 -41.38 -4.35 4.24
CA ARG A 80 -42.52 -3.72 3.53
C ARG A 80 -43.20 -2.64 4.36
N GLY A 81 -43.17 -2.76 5.69
CA GLY A 81 -43.73 -1.78 6.62
C GLY A 81 -42.81 -0.58 6.88
N SER A 82 -41.53 -0.69 6.55
CA SER A 82 -40.54 0.35 6.83
C SER A 82 -40.45 1.42 5.74
N LYS A 83 -40.08 2.63 6.14
CA LYS A 83 -39.72 3.70 5.20
C LYS A 83 -38.35 3.47 4.56
N ALA A 84 -37.39 2.92 5.31
CA ALA A 84 -36.01 2.71 4.88
C ALA A 84 -35.51 1.36 5.38
N TRP A 85 -34.74 0.65 4.55
CA TRP A 85 -34.24 -0.67 4.94
C TRP A 85 -32.96 -1.05 4.22
N VAL A 86 -32.20 -1.94 4.85
CA VAL A 86 -30.97 -2.55 4.36
C VAL A 86 -31.02 -4.05 4.60
N VAL A 87 -30.68 -4.83 3.57
CA VAL A 87 -30.50 -6.28 3.65
C VAL A 87 -29.07 -6.62 3.25
N ILE A 88 -28.37 -7.35 4.11
CA ILE A 88 -27.04 -7.90 3.84
C ILE A 88 -27.18 -9.42 3.75
N ASP A 89 -27.02 -9.97 2.56
CA ASP A 89 -27.02 -11.41 2.32
C ASP A 89 -25.57 -11.89 2.20
N CYS A 90 -25.02 -12.42 3.29
CA CYS A 90 -23.66 -12.93 3.36
C CYS A 90 -23.47 -14.22 2.54
N ALA A 91 -24.53 -15.02 2.38
CA ALA A 91 -24.47 -16.29 1.66
C ALA A 91 -24.36 -16.06 0.14
N GLU A 92 -25.19 -15.17 -0.40
CA GLU A 92 -25.21 -14.84 -1.82
C GLU A 92 -24.34 -13.63 -2.16
N LYS A 93 -23.68 -13.00 -1.17
CA LYS A 93 -22.85 -11.80 -1.30
C LYS A 93 -23.63 -10.67 -1.98
N ARG A 94 -24.75 -10.27 -1.39
CA ARG A 94 -25.62 -9.20 -1.90
C ARG A 94 -25.91 -8.17 -0.82
N VAL A 95 -25.86 -6.90 -1.19
CA VAL A 95 -26.42 -5.81 -0.40
C VAL A 95 -27.62 -5.27 -1.16
N LEU A 96 -28.76 -5.16 -0.47
CA LEU A 96 -29.96 -4.56 -1.00
C LEU A 96 -30.38 -3.39 -0.11
N THR A 97 -30.66 -2.24 -0.70
CA THR A 97 -31.23 -1.09 0.00
C THR A 97 -32.55 -0.69 -0.66
N GLY A 98 -33.48 -0.17 0.12
CA GLY A 98 -34.76 0.25 -0.41
C GLY A 98 -35.51 1.27 0.44
N GLY A 99 -36.68 1.65 -0.08
CA GLY A 99 -37.44 2.77 0.44
C GLY A 99 -36.66 4.08 0.32
N SER A 100 -36.60 4.83 1.42
CA SER A 100 -35.94 6.13 1.51
C SER A 100 -34.50 6.06 2.01
N PHE A 101 -33.92 4.86 2.20
CA PHE A 101 -32.51 4.72 2.57
C PHE A 101 -31.61 5.40 1.54
N GLN A 102 -30.52 6.02 1.99
CA GLN A 102 -29.64 6.79 1.11
C GLN A 102 -28.99 5.92 0.01
N ALA A 103 -28.64 6.55 -1.10
CA ALA A 103 -27.90 5.90 -2.16
C ALA A 103 -26.48 5.58 -1.67
N ILE A 104 -25.99 4.40 -2.03
CA ILE A 104 -24.69 3.88 -1.62
C ILE A 104 -23.91 3.50 -2.86
N GLU A 105 -22.77 4.11 -3.07
CA GLU A 105 -21.79 3.69 -4.06
C GLU A 105 -20.95 2.52 -3.54
N ARG A 106 -20.45 1.70 -4.49
CA ARG A 106 -19.65 0.51 -4.21
C ARG A 106 -18.30 0.85 -3.56
N ASP A 107 -17.74 1.98 -3.97
CA ASP A 107 -16.39 2.41 -3.64
C ASP A 107 -16.44 3.91 -3.34
N ALA A 108 -16.74 4.25 -2.09
CA ALA A 108 -16.97 5.63 -1.66
C ALA A 108 -16.70 5.83 -0.17
N VAL A 109 -16.50 7.09 0.21
CA VAL A 109 -16.33 7.53 1.59
C VAL A 109 -17.50 8.43 1.96
N TYR A 110 -18.13 8.16 3.10
CA TYR A 110 -19.25 8.92 3.64
C TYR A 110 -18.83 9.69 4.88
N ASP A 111 -19.30 10.92 4.98
CA ASP A 111 -19.10 11.75 6.17
C ASP A 111 -20.17 11.44 7.20
N MET A 112 -19.78 10.85 8.34
CA MET A 112 -20.67 10.68 9.49
C MET A 112 -20.57 11.94 10.37
N ASN A 113 -21.61 12.77 10.34
CA ASN A 113 -21.63 14.09 11.00
C ASN A 113 -22.21 14.03 12.41
N ASP A 114 -21.52 14.65 13.37
CA ASP A 114 -22.10 15.13 14.62
C ASP A 114 -22.41 16.63 14.46
N GLU A 115 -23.64 16.97 14.07
CA GLU A 115 -24.06 18.37 13.93
C GLU A 115 -23.92 19.15 15.26
N GLU A 116 -23.85 18.47 16.42
CA GLU A 116 -23.77 19.09 17.74
C GLU A 116 -22.34 19.39 18.21
N ALA A 117 -21.31 18.70 17.68
CA ALA A 117 -19.95 18.77 18.23
C ALA A 117 -19.01 19.78 17.55
N GLY A 118 -19.37 20.35 16.40
CA GLY A 118 -18.49 21.25 15.63
C GLY A 118 -17.14 20.61 15.25
N LYS A 119 -17.07 19.27 15.24
CA LYS A 119 -15.91 18.47 14.86
C LYS A 119 -15.96 18.15 13.37
N SER A 120 -14.79 17.87 12.79
CA SER A 120 -14.67 17.30 11.46
C SER A 120 -15.49 16.00 11.34
N PRO A 121 -16.10 15.72 10.18
CA PRO A 121 -16.83 14.48 9.95
C PRO A 121 -15.93 13.26 10.19
N PHE A 122 -16.52 12.16 10.67
CA PHE A 122 -15.83 10.88 10.75
C PHE A 122 -16.04 10.12 9.43
N PRO A 123 -15.00 9.81 8.65
CA PRO A 123 -15.16 9.12 7.39
C PRO A 123 -15.53 7.66 7.62
N LEU A 124 -16.47 7.19 6.83
CA LEU A 124 -16.86 5.80 6.72
C LEU A 124 -16.63 5.34 5.29
N SER A 125 -15.61 4.53 5.09
CA SER A 125 -15.27 3.93 3.80
C SER A 125 -16.12 2.70 3.51
N VAL A 126 -16.72 2.65 2.32
CA VAL A 126 -17.43 1.48 1.78
C VAL A 126 -16.73 1.05 0.50
N HIS A 127 -16.19 -0.17 0.51
CA HIS A 127 -15.45 -0.76 -0.61
C HIS A 127 -15.94 -2.19 -0.82
N LEU A 128 -17.11 -2.37 -1.45
CA LEU A 128 -17.68 -3.70 -1.66
C LEU A 128 -16.87 -4.47 -2.72
N ALA A 129 -16.43 -5.68 -2.37
CA ALA A 129 -15.63 -6.51 -3.27
C ALA A 129 -16.33 -6.73 -4.63
N PRO A 130 -15.59 -6.92 -5.73
CA PRO A 130 -16.18 -7.02 -7.07
C PRO A 130 -17.25 -8.13 -7.23
N TRP A 131 -17.19 -9.16 -6.40
CA TRP A 131 -18.16 -10.25 -6.37
C TRP A 131 -19.39 -9.98 -5.50
N TRP A 132 -19.48 -8.88 -4.77
CA TRP A 132 -20.74 -8.49 -4.11
C TRP A 132 -21.70 -7.87 -5.13
N GLU A 133 -22.99 -8.18 -5.06
CA GLU A 133 -24.01 -7.41 -5.79
C GLU A 133 -24.54 -6.28 -4.93
N LEU A 134 -24.72 -5.11 -5.53
CA LEU A 134 -25.30 -3.94 -4.87
C LEU A 134 -26.58 -3.55 -5.58
N HIS A 135 -27.71 -3.73 -4.91
CA HIS A 135 -29.06 -3.44 -5.41
C HIS A 135 -29.63 -2.26 -4.64
N GLN A 136 -29.70 -1.10 -5.27
CA GLN A 136 -30.12 0.14 -4.57
C GLN A 136 -31.53 0.56 -4.94
N HIS A 137 -32.24 1.14 -3.97
CA HIS A 137 -33.61 1.64 -4.12
C HIS A 137 -34.55 0.62 -4.76
N VAL A 138 -34.40 -0.65 -4.37
CA VAL A 138 -35.22 -1.74 -4.91
C VAL A 138 -36.46 -1.96 -4.05
N GLU A 139 -37.47 -2.58 -4.66
CA GLU A 139 -38.67 -3.03 -3.96
C GLU A 139 -38.38 -4.30 -3.14
N ALA A 140 -39.18 -4.53 -2.10
CA ALA A 140 -38.99 -5.66 -1.17
C ALA A 140 -39.00 -7.04 -1.88
N GLU A 141 -39.75 -7.19 -2.97
CA GLU A 141 -39.80 -8.42 -3.76
C GLU A 141 -38.45 -8.78 -4.42
N ARG A 142 -37.50 -7.84 -4.51
CA ARG A 142 -36.17 -8.13 -5.04
C ARG A 142 -35.40 -9.10 -4.15
N ILE A 143 -35.65 -9.10 -2.84
CA ILE A 143 -34.97 -9.95 -1.85
C ILE A 143 -35.12 -11.44 -2.22
N GLU A 144 -36.32 -11.81 -2.67
CA GLU A 144 -36.69 -13.20 -3.01
C GLU A 144 -36.06 -13.71 -4.32
N ARG A 145 -35.55 -12.82 -5.18
CA ARG A 145 -35.12 -13.18 -6.55
C ARG A 145 -33.73 -13.78 -6.64
N GLY A 146 -33.05 -14.01 -5.51
CA GLY A 146 -31.68 -14.53 -5.50
C GLY A 146 -30.67 -13.65 -6.23
N ARG A 147 -29.44 -14.15 -6.30
CA ARG A 147 -28.33 -13.52 -7.02
C ARG A 147 -28.52 -13.58 -8.54
N GLU A 148 -28.13 -12.53 -9.25
CA GLU A 148 -28.25 -12.46 -10.72
C GLU A 148 -27.00 -13.01 -11.44
N SER A 149 -25.83 -12.76 -10.87
CA SER A 149 -24.53 -13.13 -11.40
C SER A 149 -23.98 -14.39 -10.74
N LEU A 150 -23.15 -15.16 -11.45
CA LEU A 150 -22.47 -16.31 -10.86
C LEU A 150 -21.44 -15.82 -9.82
N LEU A 151 -21.57 -16.28 -8.58
CA LEU A 151 -20.62 -15.97 -7.51
C LEU A 151 -19.26 -16.63 -7.80
N LYS A 152 -18.23 -15.81 -8.00
CA LYS A 152 -16.84 -16.24 -8.19
C LYS A 152 -15.93 -15.43 -7.28
N ILE A 153 -15.57 -16.03 -6.15
CA ILE A 153 -14.65 -15.43 -5.19
C ILE A 153 -13.24 -15.91 -5.53
N PRO A 154 -12.29 -15.01 -5.83
CA PRO A 154 -10.89 -15.39 -6.02
C PRO A 154 -10.35 -15.98 -4.72
N ARG A 155 -9.52 -17.02 -4.85
CA ARG A 155 -8.86 -17.66 -3.72
C ARG A 155 -7.36 -17.67 -3.95
N VAL A 156 -6.63 -17.29 -2.92
CA VAL A 156 -5.17 -17.26 -2.91
C VAL A 156 -4.68 -18.44 -2.09
N ASP A 157 -3.85 -19.29 -2.69
CA ASP A 157 -3.18 -20.38 -1.99
C ASP A 157 -1.76 -19.95 -1.57
N ARG A 158 -1.66 -19.39 -0.36
CA ARG A 158 -0.39 -18.91 0.18
C ARG A 158 0.58 -20.05 0.51
N ASP A 159 0.08 -21.26 0.76
CA ASP A 159 0.93 -22.43 1.02
C ASP A 159 1.64 -22.88 -0.25
N VAL A 160 1.02 -22.70 -1.42
CA VAL A 160 1.70 -22.92 -2.70
C VAL A 160 2.64 -21.77 -3.03
N LEU A 161 2.18 -20.52 -2.89
CA LEU A 161 2.94 -19.33 -3.27
C LEU A 161 4.18 -19.13 -2.40
N PHE A 162 4.05 -19.14 -1.08
CA PHE A 162 5.17 -18.94 -0.14
C PHE A 162 5.80 -20.26 0.33
N GLY A 163 5.14 -21.41 0.14
CA GLY A 163 5.58 -22.65 0.75
C GLY A 163 6.57 -23.46 -0.09
N LEU A 164 6.59 -24.76 0.21
CA LEU A 164 7.50 -25.71 -0.41
C LEU A 164 7.30 -25.87 -1.94
N PRO A 165 6.07 -25.81 -2.49
CA PRO A 165 5.86 -25.92 -3.94
C PRO A 165 6.64 -24.87 -4.76
N MET A 166 6.63 -23.61 -4.33
CA MET A 166 7.45 -22.55 -4.93
C MET A 166 8.94 -22.91 -4.90
N VAL A 167 9.45 -23.26 -3.73
CA VAL A 167 10.87 -23.57 -3.55
C VAL A 167 11.32 -24.75 -4.42
N GLN A 168 10.50 -25.82 -4.49
CA GLN A 168 10.79 -26.99 -5.32
C GLN A 168 10.83 -26.66 -6.81
N ASP A 169 9.89 -25.86 -7.29
CA ASP A 169 9.80 -25.47 -8.70
C ASP A 169 10.98 -24.58 -9.10
N LEU A 170 11.27 -23.55 -8.29
CA LEU A 170 12.41 -22.66 -8.49
C LEU A 170 13.73 -23.44 -8.48
N ALA A 171 13.95 -24.35 -7.51
CA ALA A 171 15.14 -25.20 -7.47
C ALA A 171 15.31 -26.02 -8.76
N GLY A 172 14.23 -26.62 -9.27
CA GLY A 172 14.25 -27.38 -10.52
C GLY A 172 14.63 -26.51 -11.72
N ARG A 173 14.03 -25.32 -11.84
CA ARG A 173 14.34 -24.37 -12.92
C ARG A 173 15.77 -23.85 -12.86
N ILE A 174 16.26 -23.55 -11.66
CA ILE A 174 17.64 -23.11 -11.41
C ILE A 174 18.63 -24.18 -11.88
N LEU A 175 18.44 -25.44 -11.46
CA LEU A 175 19.30 -26.55 -11.86
C LEU A 175 19.27 -26.79 -13.38
N ASN A 176 18.10 -26.69 -14.01
CA ASN A 176 17.97 -26.79 -15.46
C ASN A 176 18.69 -25.64 -16.17
N ALA A 177 18.57 -24.41 -15.66
CA ALA A 177 19.21 -23.24 -16.23
C ALA A 177 20.74 -23.33 -16.18
N VAL A 178 21.32 -23.70 -15.02
CA VAL A 178 22.79 -23.79 -14.87
C VAL A 178 23.42 -24.91 -15.71
N GLN A 179 22.65 -25.95 -16.04
CA GLN A 179 23.08 -27.03 -16.93
C GLN A 179 22.92 -26.68 -18.42
N SER A 180 22.26 -25.57 -18.76
CA SER A 180 22.00 -25.18 -20.14
C SER A 180 23.25 -24.64 -20.85
N GLU A 181 23.33 -24.84 -22.17
CA GLU A 181 24.40 -24.22 -22.97
C GLU A 181 24.38 -22.69 -22.91
N ALA A 182 23.19 -22.09 -22.77
CA ALA A 182 23.01 -20.65 -22.72
C ALA A 182 23.73 -20.05 -21.49
N TRP A 183 23.61 -20.72 -20.34
CA TRP A 183 24.29 -20.33 -19.10
C TRP A 183 25.81 -20.37 -19.22
N VAL A 184 26.34 -21.41 -19.87
CA VAL A 184 27.79 -21.55 -20.09
C VAL A 184 28.30 -20.45 -21.03
N LYS A 185 27.58 -20.17 -22.12
CA LYS A 185 27.96 -19.16 -23.13
C LYS A 185 27.92 -17.74 -22.57
N SER A 186 26.97 -17.42 -21.67
CA SER A 186 26.82 -16.09 -21.07
C SER A 186 27.82 -15.79 -19.95
N GLN A 187 28.61 -16.79 -19.53
CA GLN A 187 29.52 -16.70 -18.37
C GLN A 187 28.79 -16.30 -17.07
N ALA A 188 27.50 -16.68 -16.93
CA ALA A 188 26.68 -16.35 -15.77
C ALA A 188 27.21 -16.92 -14.44
N ALA A 189 28.01 -17.98 -14.48
CA ALA A 189 28.71 -18.50 -13.30
C ALA A 189 29.65 -17.47 -12.66
N SER A 190 30.36 -16.67 -13.47
CA SER A 190 31.38 -15.70 -13.01
C SER A 190 30.91 -14.25 -12.98
N HIS A 191 29.87 -13.88 -13.73
CA HIS A 191 29.40 -12.50 -13.82
C HIS A 191 27.96 -12.34 -13.32
N PHE A 192 27.78 -11.55 -12.26
CA PHE A 192 26.46 -11.28 -11.68
C PHE A 192 25.47 -10.67 -12.69
N ARG A 193 25.90 -9.68 -13.49
CA ARG A 193 25.05 -9.04 -14.51
C ARG A 193 24.51 -10.05 -15.52
N SER A 194 25.29 -11.06 -15.88
CA SER A 194 24.87 -12.12 -16.81
C SER A 194 23.82 -13.07 -16.21
N ARG A 195 23.57 -13.04 -14.89
CA ARG A 195 22.54 -13.86 -14.23
C ARG A 195 21.16 -13.23 -14.31
N HIS A 196 21.07 -11.91 -14.43
CA HIS A 196 19.81 -11.17 -14.38
C HIS A 196 18.79 -11.67 -15.40
N GLY A 197 19.18 -11.88 -16.66
CA GLY A 197 18.28 -12.47 -17.67
C GLY A 197 17.80 -13.89 -17.35
N PHE A 198 18.61 -14.71 -16.64
CA PHE A 198 18.17 -16.03 -16.18
C PHE A 198 17.23 -15.92 -14.97
N THR A 199 17.45 -14.95 -14.08
CA THR A 199 16.53 -14.65 -12.98
C THR A 199 15.15 -14.29 -13.52
N ILE A 200 15.09 -13.40 -14.52
CA ILE A 200 13.85 -13.04 -15.22
C ILE A 200 13.15 -14.29 -15.75
N ILE A 201 13.85 -15.11 -16.54
CA ILE A 201 13.25 -16.31 -17.15
C ILE A 201 12.72 -17.27 -16.08
N VAL A 202 13.51 -17.58 -15.06
CA VAL A 202 13.10 -18.49 -13.99
C VAL A 202 11.88 -17.96 -13.24
N HIS A 203 11.88 -16.68 -12.89
CA HIS A 203 10.80 -16.06 -12.13
C HIS A 203 9.52 -15.96 -12.97
N ARG A 204 9.61 -15.45 -14.20
CA ARG A 204 8.48 -15.41 -15.13
C ARG A 204 7.88 -16.79 -15.32
N ASP A 205 8.71 -17.78 -15.61
CA ASP A 205 8.19 -19.09 -15.92
C ASP A 205 7.52 -19.71 -14.69
N TRP A 206 7.98 -19.42 -13.46
CA TRP A 206 7.22 -19.76 -12.25
C TRP A 206 5.84 -19.07 -12.26
N LEU A 207 5.80 -17.76 -12.45
CA LEU A 207 4.56 -16.96 -12.38
C LEU A 207 3.53 -17.29 -13.46
N MET A 208 3.99 -17.71 -14.64
CA MET A 208 3.19 -17.85 -15.86
C MET A 208 2.95 -19.31 -16.29
N THR A 209 3.49 -20.29 -15.56
CA THR A 209 3.23 -21.71 -15.85
C THR A 209 1.99 -22.19 -15.09
N PRO A 210 0.95 -22.73 -15.78
CA PRO A 210 -0.19 -23.38 -15.13
C PRO A 210 0.24 -24.55 -14.24
N ARG A 211 -0.40 -24.70 -13.08
CA ARG A 211 -0.05 -25.77 -12.12
C ARG A 211 -1.26 -26.59 -11.69
N ASP A 212 -1.05 -27.89 -11.52
CA ASP A 212 -2.11 -28.83 -11.09
C ASP A 212 -2.54 -28.58 -9.64
N ASP A 213 -1.60 -28.21 -8.76
CA ASP A 213 -1.88 -27.84 -7.36
C ASP A 213 -2.70 -26.54 -7.26
N LEU A 214 -2.69 -25.72 -8.32
CA LEU A 214 -3.52 -24.52 -8.49
C LEU A 214 -4.71 -24.73 -9.45
N GLN A 215 -5.13 -25.98 -9.68
CA GLN A 215 -6.28 -26.33 -10.54
C GLN A 215 -6.14 -25.82 -11.99
N GLY A 216 -4.91 -25.77 -12.51
CA GLY A 216 -4.60 -25.28 -13.85
C GLY A 216 -4.47 -23.76 -13.95
N LEU A 217 -4.55 -23.03 -12.83
CA LEU A 217 -4.18 -21.62 -12.78
C LEU A 217 -2.66 -21.48 -12.68
N TYR A 218 -2.14 -20.33 -13.09
CA TYR A 218 -0.74 -19.96 -12.88
C TYR A 218 -0.61 -19.02 -11.67
N PRO A 219 0.51 -19.02 -10.92
CA PRO A 219 0.66 -18.25 -9.69
C PRO A 219 0.25 -16.78 -9.82
N ARG A 220 0.60 -16.10 -10.92
CA ARG A 220 0.22 -14.69 -11.15
C ARG A 220 -1.29 -14.46 -11.10
N GLN A 221 -2.12 -15.38 -11.58
CA GLN A 221 -3.60 -15.24 -11.48
C GLN A 221 -4.10 -15.16 -10.04
N MET A 222 -3.37 -15.74 -9.09
CA MET A 222 -3.72 -15.65 -7.67
C MET A 222 -3.29 -14.32 -7.06
N LEU A 223 -2.23 -13.70 -7.57
CA LEU A 223 -1.68 -12.47 -6.98
C LEU A 223 -2.55 -11.23 -7.26
N HIS A 224 -3.11 -11.09 -8.47
CA HIS A 224 -3.76 -9.83 -8.87
C HIS A 224 -5.26 -9.74 -8.61
N ARG A 225 -5.97 -10.88 -8.57
CA ARG A 225 -7.44 -10.87 -8.52
C ARG A 225 -7.95 -10.29 -7.20
N GLY A 226 -8.59 -9.13 -7.26
CA GLY A 226 -9.13 -8.44 -6.09
C GLY A 226 -8.11 -7.58 -5.32
N ARG A 227 -6.91 -7.36 -5.90
CA ARG A 227 -5.86 -6.52 -5.31
C ARG A 227 -6.32 -5.11 -4.98
N SER A 228 -6.87 -4.41 -5.97
CA SER A 228 -7.34 -3.03 -5.80
C SER A 228 -8.39 -2.90 -4.69
N TRP A 229 -9.25 -3.91 -4.52
CA TRP A 229 -10.22 -3.93 -3.43
C TRP A 229 -9.56 -4.03 -2.04
N ILE A 230 -8.54 -4.88 -1.88
CA ILE A 230 -7.78 -4.95 -0.63
C ILE A 230 -7.07 -3.63 -0.36
N ASP A 231 -6.47 -3.02 -1.38
CA ASP A 231 -5.78 -1.74 -1.25
C ASP A 231 -6.77 -0.63 -0.82
N SER A 232 -7.97 -0.58 -1.41
CA SER A 232 -9.04 0.34 -0.97
C SER A 232 -9.45 0.12 0.48
N LEU A 233 -9.52 -1.13 0.96
CA LEU A 233 -9.82 -1.42 2.37
C LEU A 233 -8.73 -0.93 3.32
N ILE A 234 -7.46 -1.13 2.96
CA ILE A 234 -6.32 -0.64 3.74
C ILE A 234 -6.34 0.89 3.78
N TRP A 235 -6.56 1.52 2.62
CA TRP A 235 -6.70 2.98 2.51
C TRP A 235 -7.88 3.52 3.34
N GLY A 236 -9.01 2.81 3.34
CA GLY A 236 -10.16 3.16 4.19
C GLY A 236 -9.82 3.16 5.69
N GLN A 237 -8.93 2.27 6.14
CA GLN A 237 -8.42 2.28 7.52
C GLN A 237 -7.36 3.37 7.75
N GLN A 238 -6.58 3.75 6.73
CA GLN A 238 -5.66 4.89 6.80
C GLN A 238 -6.42 6.20 7.04
N LEU A 239 -7.53 6.42 6.33
CA LEU A 239 -8.38 7.60 6.56
C LEU A 239 -8.86 7.67 8.02
N ARG A 240 -9.34 6.54 8.56
CA ARG A 240 -9.77 6.48 9.96
C ARG A 240 -8.64 6.78 10.93
N LEU A 241 -7.42 6.30 10.65
CA LEU A 241 -6.24 6.63 11.45
C LEU A 241 -5.94 8.12 11.43
N PHE A 242 -6.04 8.78 10.27
CA PHE A 242 -5.83 10.23 10.15
C PHE A 242 -6.85 11.05 10.96
N ASP A 243 -8.07 10.54 11.15
CA ASP A 243 -9.06 11.15 12.03
C ASP A 243 -8.94 10.74 13.50
N GLY A 244 -7.84 10.07 13.86
CA GLY A 244 -7.50 9.71 15.22
C GLY A 244 -8.27 8.49 15.75
N ALA A 245 -8.90 7.71 14.88
CA ALA A 245 -9.50 6.44 15.27
C ALA A 245 -8.44 5.36 15.51
N GLU A 246 -8.78 4.39 16.36
CA GLU A 246 -7.95 3.20 16.55
C GLU A 246 -7.99 2.32 15.29
N VAL A 247 -6.82 1.81 14.91
CA VAL A 247 -6.69 0.80 13.85
C VAL A 247 -6.95 -0.56 14.47
N VAL A 248 -8.01 -1.22 14.01
CA VAL A 248 -8.44 -2.52 14.51
C VAL A 248 -8.24 -3.55 13.42
N ALA A 249 -7.45 -4.60 13.64
CA ALA A 249 -7.19 -5.63 12.65
C ALA A 249 -8.34 -6.64 12.56
N ILE A 250 -8.67 -7.10 11.34
CA ILE A 250 -9.66 -8.17 11.13
C ILE A 250 -9.22 -9.43 11.89
N PRO A 251 -10.07 -10.18 12.60
CA PRO A 251 -9.64 -11.40 13.30
C PRO A 251 -8.94 -12.40 12.36
N GLN A 252 -7.85 -13.01 12.83
CA GLN A 252 -6.99 -13.89 12.02
C GLN A 252 -7.69 -15.19 11.60
N ASP A 253 -8.66 -15.63 12.38
CA ASP A 253 -9.39 -16.88 12.21
C ASP A 253 -10.57 -16.78 11.23
N LEU A 254 -10.85 -15.59 10.68
CA LEU A 254 -11.91 -15.43 9.69
C LEU A 254 -11.55 -16.14 8.38
N ALA A 255 -12.54 -16.80 7.77
CA ALA A 255 -12.37 -17.47 6.48
C ALA A 255 -11.99 -16.46 5.39
N ALA A 256 -12.51 -15.23 5.51
CA ALA A 256 -12.23 -14.09 4.64
C ALA A 256 -10.77 -13.62 4.69
N VAL A 257 -9.96 -14.01 5.69
CA VAL A 257 -8.53 -13.63 5.80
C VAL A 257 -7.61 -14.70 5.20
N GLN A 258 -7.88 -15.99 5.44
CA GLN A 258 -6.96 -17.07 5.07
C GLN A 258 -6.71 -17.17 3.55
N THR A 259 -7.77 -17.02 2.76
CA THR A 259 -7.73 -17.20 1.29
C THR A 259 -8.01 -15.91 0.51
N ALA A 260 -8.05 -14.77 1.20
CA ALA A 260 -8.31 -13.48 0.59
C ALA A 260 -7.27 -13.12 -0.47
N PRO A 261 -7.66 -12.30 -1.47
CA PRO A 261 -6.74 -11.58 -2.34
C PRO A 261 -5.57 -10.94 -1.61
N MET A 262 -4.48 -10.72 -2.35
CA MET A 262 -3.30 -10.01 -1.86
C MET A 262 -3.45 -8.51 -2.10
N SER A 263 -2.89 -7.70 -1.21
CA SER A 263 -2.66 -6.28 -1.48
C SER A 263 -1.49 -6.08 -2.46
N THR A 264 -1.30 -4.85 -2.92
CA THR A 264 -0.09 -4.47 -3.65
C THR A 264 1.17 -4.74 -2.85
N GLU A 265 1.14 -4.50 -1.54
CA GLU A 265 2.28 -4.71 -0.67
C GLU A 265 2.65 -6.20 -0.53
N GLU A 266 1.67 -7.08 -0.34
CA GLU A 266 1.93 -8.53 -0.30
C GLU A 266 2.44 -9.05 -1.65
N LEU A 267 2.00 -8.45 -2.77
CA LEU A 267 2.52 -8.75 -4.11
C LEU A 267 4.00 -8.35 -4.26
N VAL A 268 4.40 -7.15 -3.80
CA VAL A 268 5.80 -6.69 -3.85
C VAL A 268 6.69 -7.59 -3.00
N VAL A 269 6.29 -7.86 -1.75
CA VAL A 269 7.00 -8.78 -0.86
C VAL A 269 7.15 -10.16 -1.50
N TYR A 270 6.12 -10.64 -2.18
CA TYR A 270 6.16 -11.93 -2.87
C TYR A 270 7.17 -11.93 -4.04
N TYR A 271 7.18 -10.85 -4.81
CA TYR A 271 8.12 -10.66 -5.90
C TYR A 271 9.57 -10.68 -5.41
N ASP A 272 9.88 -9.91 -4.36
CA ASP A 272 11.22 -9.83 -3.78
C ASP A 272 11.66 -11.16 -3.18
N LEU A 273 10.74 -11.87 -2.51
CA LEU A 273 11.02 -13.19 -2.00
C LEU A 273 11.51 -14.13 -3.10
N CYS A 274 10.82 -14.14 -4.24
CA CYS A 274 11.21 -14.97 -5.38
C CYS A 274 12.60 -14.58 -5.88
N ARG A 275 12.92 -13.28 -5.98
CA ARG A 275 14.24 -12.80 -6.41
C ARG A 275 15.35 -13.23 -5.46
N ILE A 276 15.11 -13.14 -4.15
CA ILE A 276 16.08 -13.51 -3.12
C ILE A 276 16.34 -15.02 -3.11
N VAL A 277 15.29 -15.82 -3.22
CA VAL A 277 15.41 -17.29 -3.31
C VAL A 277 16.15 -17.69 -4.60
N ILE A 278 15.84 -17.08 -5.73
CA ILE A 278 16.54 -17.35 -7.00
C ILE A 278 18.01 -16.94 -6.91
N ALA A 279 18.30 -15.76 -6.37
CA ALA A 279 19.67 -15.28 -6.19
C ALA A 279 20.49 -16.21 -5.30
N ALA A 280 19.91 -16.70 -4.20
CA ALA A 280 20.54 -17.68 -3.34
C ALA A 280 20.79 -19.02 -4.06
N GLY A 281 19.88 -19.45 -4.94
CA GLY A 281 20.08 -20.66 -5.73
C GLY A 281 21.23 -20.54 -6.74
N TRP A 282 21.39 -19.38 -7.38
CA TRP A 282 22.57 -19.11 -8.22
C TRP A 282 23.86 -19.17 -7.42
N GLU A 283 23.85 -18.58 -6.23
CA GLU A 283 25.03 -18.56 -5.36
C GLU A 283 25.38 -19.95 -4.83
N TRP A 284 24.38 -20.74 -4.43
CA TRP A 284 24.58 -22.13 -4.03
C TRP A 284 25.18 -22.96 -5.16
N CYS A 285 24.64 -22.83 -6.38
CA CYS A 285 25.15 -23.54 -7.57
C CYS A 285 26.60 -23.17 -7.89
N ARG A 286 26.98 -21.90 -7.66
CA ARG A 286 28.36 -21.42 -7.84
C ARG A 286 29.31 -22.01 -6.81
N GLN A 287 28.85 -22.18 -5.58
CA GLN A 287 29.66 -22.70 -4.47
C GLN A 287 29.81 -24.22 -4.51
N HIS A 288 28.88 -24.95 -5.13
CA HIS A 288 28.85 -26.42 -5.18
C HIS A 288 28.87 -26.98 -6.62
N PRO A 289 29.85 -26.61 -7.47
CA PRO A 289 29.91 -27.09 -8.86
C PRO A 289 30.05 -28.62 -8.95
N GLU A 290 30.70 -29.26 -7.98
CA GLU A 290 30.86 -30.71 -7.91
C GLU A 290 29.53 -31.44 -7.76
N GLU A 291 28.59 -30.90 -6.98
CA GLU A 291 27.27 -31.51 -6.75
C GLU A 291 26.41 -31.48 -8.03
N ILE A 292 26.59 -30.44 -8.86
CA ILE A 292 25.92 -30.31 -10.16
C ILE A 292 26.53 -31.28 -11.18
N LEU A 293 27.85 -31.43 -11.17
CA LEU A 293 28.59 -32.27 -12.13
C LEU A 293 28.58 -33.76 -11.77
N ALA A 294 28.36 -34.11 -10.50
CA ALA A 294 28.38 -35.50 -10.01
C ALA A 294 27.28 -36.39 -10.62
N GLY A 295 26.26 -35.81 -11.26
CA GLY A 295 25.24 -36.58 -11.98
C GLY A 295 24.25 -37.32 -11.07
N HIS A 296 23.97 -36.79 -9.87
CA HIS A 296 22.93 -37.29 -8.95
C HIS A 296 21.76 -36.29 -8.82
N PRO A 297 20.94 -36.06 -9.88
CA PRO A 297 19.98 -34.95 -9.93
C PRO A 297 19.01 -34.87 -8.75
N ARG A 298 18.61 -36.02 -8.19
CA ARG A 298 17.68 -36.08 -7.06
C ARG A 298 18.31 -35.59 -5.75
N GLU A 299 19.55 -35.99 -5.47
CA GLU A 299 20.26 -35.61 -4.25
C GLU A 299 20.64 -34.13 -4.31
N THR A 300 21.19 -33.68 -5.44
CA THR A 300 21.51 -32.26 -5.69
C THR A 300 20.26 -31.38 -5.55
N SER A 301 19.12 -31.82 -6.10
CA SER A 301 17.85 -31.11 -5.97
C SER A 301 17.37 -31.01 -4.53
N GLN A 302 17.46 -32.09 -3.74
CA GLN A 302 17.07 -32.07 -2.34
C GLN A 302 17.95 -31.14 -1.49
N LEU A 303 19.25 -31.12 -1.73
CA LEU A 303 20.17 -30.21 -1.05
C LEU A 303 19.84 -28.74 -1.36
N LEU A 304 19.64 -28.42 -2.64
CA LEU A 304 19.25 -27.07 -3.04
C LEU A 304 17.89 -26.67 -2.46
N ILE A 305 16.88 -27.55 -2.49
CA ILE A 305 15.57 -27.29 -1.88
C ILE A 305 15.71 -26.96 -0.39
N GLY A 306 16.54 -27.71 0.34
CA GLY A 306 16.82 -27.46 1.75
C GLY A 306 17.40 -26.07 1.99
N GLU A 307 18.39 -25.66 1.18
CA GLU A 307 19.01 -24.34 1.29
C GLU A 307 18.04 -23.21 0.95
N LEU A 308 17.29 -23.34 -0.15
CA LEU A 308 16.31 -22.33 -0.56
C LEU A 308 15.17 -22.19 0.45
N THR A 309 14.76 -23.29 1.09
CA THR A 309 13.77 -23.26 2.19
C THR A 309 14.31 -22.47 3.37
N ARG A 310 15.58 -22.71 3.76
CA ARG A 310 16.25 -21.98 4.83
C ARG A 310 16.32 -20.48 4.52
N VAL A 311 16.77 -20.10 3.33
CA VAL A 311 16.87 -18.69 2.91
C VAL A 311 15.51 -18.01 2.91
N ARG A 312 14.47 -18.65 2.39
CA ARG A 312 13.10 -18.13 2.43
C ARG A 312 12.66 -17.87 3.87
N ASP A 313 12.82 -18.85 4.75
CA ASP A 313 12.35 -18.76 6.13
C ASP A 313 13.10 -17.70 6.93
N GLU A 314 14.40 -17.56 6.70
CA GLU A 314 15.24 -16.51 7.27
C GLU A 314 14.86 -15.12 6.76
N TRP A 315 14.62 -14.97 5.46
CA TRP A 315 14.22 -13.69 4.89
C TRP A 315 12.84 -13.25 5.40
N LEU A 316 11.86 -14.17 5.43
CA LEU A 316 10.53 -13.90 5.99
C LEU A 316 10.59 -13.54 7.49
N ALA A 317 11.56 -14.06 8.23
CA ALA A 317 11.78 -13.72 9.64
C ALA A 317 12.61 -12.44 9.82
N GLY A 318 13.31 -11.99 8.78
CA GLY A 318 14.14 -10.80 8.77
C GLY A 318 13.35 -9.52 8.51
N SER A 319 14.07 -8.40 8.53
CA SER A 319 13.59 -7.06 8.19
C SER A 319 14.23 -6.65 6.85
N MET A 320 13.48 -5.91 6.03
CA MET A 320 14.01 -5.24 4.84
C MET A 320 14.56 -3.89 5.27
N GLU A 321 15.81 -3.57 4.94
CA GLU A 321 16.40 -2.21 5.01
C GLU A 321 16.08 -1.33 6.25
N GLY A 322 15.93 -1.91 7.44
CA GLY A 322 15.52 -1.14 8.61
C GLY A 322 14.02 -0.81 8.61
N GLU A 323 13.20 -1.78 8.21
CA GLU A 323 11.73 -1.76 8.30
C GLU A 323 11.24 -2.81 9.31
N ALA A 324 9.92 -2.96 9.42
CA ALA A 324 9.33 -4.06 10.17
C ALA A 324 9.82 -5.43 9.64
N PRO A 325 9.78 -6.49 10.45
CA PRO A 325 9.95 -7.84 9.94
C PRO A 325 8.96 -8.13 8.81
N VAL A 326 9.38 -8.80 7.74
CA VAL A 326 8.52 -9.07 6.56
C VAL A 326 7.20 -9.75 6.94
N ARG A 327 7.24 -10.65 7.94
CA ARG A 327 6.03 -11.28 8.50
C ARG A 327 5.03 -10.29 9.09
N PHE A 328 5.49 -9.20 9.69
CA PHE A 328 4.62 -8.15 10.22
C PHE A 328 3.92 -7.40 9.09
N THR A 329 4.65 -7.03 8.04
CA THR A 329 4.11 -6.42 6.82
C THR A 329 3.04 -7.31 6.18
N LEU A 330 3.35 -8.60 6.02
CA LEU A 330 2.38 -9.59 5.51
C LEU A 330 1.15 -9.72 6.40
N GLU A 331 1.31 -9.70 7.73
CA GLU A 331 0.19 -9.77 8.66
C GLU A 331 -0.70 -8.52 8.57
N CYS A 332 -0.11 -7.33 8.48
CA CYS A 332 -0.85 -6.07 8.33
C CYS A 332 -1.66 -6.05 7.03
N SER A 333 -1.02 -6.41 5.91
CA SER A 333 -1.66 -6.56 4.61
C SER A 333 -2.83 -7.54 4.66
N ARG A 334 -2.63 -8.74 5.21
CA ARG A 334 -3.67 -9.79 5.30
C ARG A 334 -4.83 -9.39 6.19
N ARG A 335 -4.55 -8.63 7.26
CA ARG A 335 -5.57 -8.13 8.20
C ARG A 335 -6.10 -6.75 7.83
N ARG A 336 -5.73 -6.27 6.63
CA ARG A 336 -6.24 -5.07 5.95
C ARG A 336 -6.12 -3.84 6.84
N VAL A 337 -4.92 -3.64 7.38
CA VAL A 337 -4.58 -2.50 8.24
C VAL A 337 -3.33 -1.83 7.70
N PRO A 338 -3.25 -0.50 7.78
CA PRO A 338 -2.02 0.20 7.43
C PRO A 338 -0.92 -0.08 8.44
N GLN A 339 0.31 -0.06 7.93
CA GLN A 339 1.51 0.01 8.73
C GLN A 339 1.75 1.46 9.12
N ALA A 340 1.82 1.74 10.41
CA ALA A 340 2.11 3.08 10.91
C ALA A 340 3.11 3.00 12.08
N LEU A 341 4.25 3.69 11.93
CA LEU A 341 5.28 3.81 12.96
C LEU A 341 4.69 4.22 14.31
N GLY A 342 4.98 3.44 15.35
CA GLY A 342 4.55 3.73 16.72
C GLY A 342 3.04 3.59 16.97
N VAL A 343 2.25 3.19 15.99
CA VAL A 343 0.80 3.02 16.15
C VAL A 343 0.48 1.59 16.58
N PRO A 344 -0.11 1.38 17.77
CA PRO A 344 -0.59 0.07 18.17
C PRO A 344 -1.79 -0.34 17.30
N ILE A 345 -1.73 -1.55 16.74
CA ILE A 345 -2.83 -2.12 15.98
C ILE A 345 -3.59 -3.10 16.88
N VAL A 346 -4.87 -2.84 17.14
CA VAL A 346 -5.69 -3.72 17.98
C VAL A 346 -5.82 -5.08 17.31
N GLY A 347 -5.34 -6.12 17.97
CA GLY A 347 -5.42 -7.51 17.51
C GLY A 347 -4.15 -8.05 16.86
N ILE A 348 -3.12 -7.23 16.61
CA ILE A 348 -1.79 -7.68 16.16
C ILE A 348 -0.79 -7.47 17.29
N GLU A 349 0.04 -8.47 17.58
CA GLU A 349 1.12 -8.33 18.56
C GLU A 349 2.34 -7.67 17.91
N GLY A 350 2.90 -6.67 18.59
CA GLY A 350 4.02 -5.87 18.10
C GLY A 350 3.59 -4.50 17.61
N ILE A 351 4.55 -3.59 17.57
CA ILE A 351 4.39 -2.25 16.99
C ILE A 351 5.50 -2.11 15.98
N GLN A 352 5.23 -1.43 14.87
CA GLN A 352 6.28 -1.03 13.96
C GLN A 352 7.17 -0.01 14.67
N GLU A 353 8.37 -0.44 15.03
CA GLU A 353 9.37 0.42 15.64
C GLU A 353 10.15 1.14 14.54
N GLU A 354 10.46 2.42 14.76
CA GLU A 354 11.30 3.22 13.88
C GLU A 354 12.66 2.55 13.73
N SER A 355 12.81 1.85 12.61
CA SER A 355 14.01 1.09 12.24
C SER A 355 14.81 1.80 11.18
N HIS A 356 14.30 2.94 10.66
CA HIS A 356 15.10 3.79 9.80
C HIS A 356 16.38 4.08 10.57
N ILE A 357 17.46 3.46 10.11
CA ILE A 357 18.78 4.01 10.28
C ILE A 357 18.60 5.38 9.62
N LEU A 358 18.44 6.41 10.45
CA LEU A 358 18.57 7.80 10.02
C LEU A 358 19.98 7.88 9.46
N ASP A 359 20.13 7.48 8.21
CA ASP A 359 21.40 7.59 7.55
C ASP A 359 21.65 9.08 7.40
N CYS A 360 22.86 9.43 7.82
CA CYS A 360 23.65 10.54 7.36
C CYS A 360 22.89 11.82 6.98
N ASP A 361 22.91 12.83 7.86
CA ASP A 361 23.04 14.24 7.46
C ASP A 361 22.03 14.81 6.43
N CYS A 362 20.96 14.09 6.08
CA CYS A 362 20.02 14.48 5.06
C CYS A 362 18.93 15.38 5.67
N PRO A 363 18.72 16.60 5.16
CA PRO A 363 17.71 17.50 5.70
C PRO A 363 16.30 16.94 5.57
N ILE A 364 16.01 16.12 4.54
CA ILE A 364 14.71 15.48 4.33
C ILE A 364 14.47 14.43 5.42
N CYS A 365 15.44 13.55 5.68
CA CYS A 365 15.35 12.56 6.76
C CYS A 365 15.16 13.23 8.13
N LEU A 366 15.83 14.35 8.39
CA LEU A 366 15.64 15.13 9.61
C LEU A 366 14.24 15.78 9.68
N MET A 367 13.69 16.25 8.55
CA MET A 367 12.30 16.74 8.52
C MET A 367 11.31 15.61 8.83
N MET A 368 11.57 14.41 8.31
CA MET A 368 10.78 13.22 8.57
C MET A 368 10.93 12.70 9.99
N ALA A 369 12.07 12.87 10.66
CA ALA A 369 12.20 12.54 12.08
C ALA A 369 11.47 13.55 13.00
N ASP A 370 11.34 14.80 12.54
CA ASP A 370 10.87 15.93 13.36
C ASP A 370 9.35 16.02 13.57
N GLY A 371 8.54 15.04 13.17
CA GLY A 371 7.08 15.16 13.29
C GLY A 371 6.40 16.04 12.24
N MET A 372 7.15 16.71 11.35
CA MET A 372 6.64 17.75 10.44
C MET A 372 5.70 17.27 9.33
N MET A 373 5.65 15.97 9.03
CA MET A 373 4.60 15.42 8.16
C MET A 373 3.32 15.08 8.96
N GLY A 374 3.28 15.42 10.25
CA GLY A 374 2.28 14.91 11.19
C GLY A 374 2.73 13.56 11.74
N SER A 375 2.57 13.37 13.06
CA SER A 375 2.90 12.11 13.74
C SER A 375 2.11 10.89 13.20
N GLN A 376 1.11 11.13 12.34
CA GLN A 376 0.28 10.10 11.71
C GLN A 376 0.67 9.80 10.25
N VAL A 377 1.35 10.71 9.54
CA VAL A 377 1.80 10.47 8.15
C VAL A 377 3.22 9.92 8.10
N GLN A 378 4.07 10.28 9.09
CA GLN A 378 5.48 9.83 9.15
C GLN A 378 5.62 8.31 9.31
N GLY A 379 4.54 7.59 9.59
CA GLY A 379 4.57 6.16 9.80
C GLY A 379 4.07 5.31 8.65
N LEU A 380 3.39 5.88 7.65
CA LEU A 380 2.75 5.09 6.60
C LEU A 380 3.79 4.60 5.60
N GLN A 381 4.30 3.40 5.85
CA GLN A 381 5.11 2.65 4.90
C GLN A 381 4.17 1.84 4.01
N GLY A 382 4.37 1.95 2.69
CA GLY A 382 3.66 1.17 1.69
C GLY A 382 4.52 1.06 0.44
N MET A 383 4.60 -0.14 -0.11
CA MET A 383 5.26 -0.40 -1.38
C MET A 383 4.28 -0.11 -2.52
N ASP A 384 4.63 0.80 -3.42
CA ASP A 384 3.77 1.26 -4.52
C ASP A 384 3.77 0.34 -5.75
N GLY A 385 4.70 -0.61 -5.80
CA GLY A 385 4.85 -1.56 -6.90
C GLY A 385 5.83 -1.12 -7.99
N TYR A 386 6.55 0.00 -7.85
CA TYR A 386 7.50 0.46 -8.87
C TYR A 386 8.54 -0.61 -9.26
N VAL A 387 9.07 -1.33 -8.27
CA VAL A 387 10.04 -2.43 -8.47
C VAL A 387 9.56 -3.55 -9.40
N LEU A 388 8.24 -3.66 -9.59
CA LEU A 388 7.63 -4.67 -10.45
C LEU A 388 7.75 -4.31 -11.94
N GLU A 389 7.89 -3.03 -12.27
CA GLU A 389 7.92 -2.53 -13.65
C GLU A 389 9.36 -2.40 -14.20
N GLU A 390 10.40 -2.48 -13.36
CA GLU A 390 11.82 -2.33 -13.75
C GLU A 390 12.27 -3.32 -14.84
N ASP A 391 11.67 -4.52 -14.87
CA ASP A 391 12.01 -5.59 -15.83
C ASP A 391 11.23 -5.47 -17.16
N GLU A 392 10.34 -4.48 -17.31
CA GLU A 392 9.49 -4.22 -18.49
C GLU A 392 8.73 -5.45 -19.03
N GLU A 393 8.39 -6.40 -18.15
CA GLU A 393 7.74 -7.66 -18.52
C GLU A 393 6.39 -7.82 -17.83
N PHE A 394 5.34 -8.09 -18.60
CA PHE A 394 3.97 -8.32 -18.11
C PHE A 394 3.88 -9.34 -16.97
N ALA A 395 4.80 -10.31 -16.93
CA ALA A 395 4.81 -11.31 -15.88
C ALA A 395 5.00 -10.72 -14.48
N PHE A 396 5.69 -9.59 -14.38
CA PHE A 396 5.97 -8.90 -13.14
C PHE A 396 5.06 -7.70 -12.92
N SER A 397 4.51 -7.13 -13.99
CA SER A 397 3.69 -5.92 -13.93
C SER A 397 2.55 -5.99 -12.91
N ILE A 398 2.18 -4.85 -12.34
CA ILE A 398 1.13 -4.72 -11.33
C ILE A 398 -0.31 -4.96 -11.87
N TYR A 399 -0.48 -4.90 -13.20
CA TYR A 399 -1.77 -5.02 -13.88
C TYR A 399 -2.30 -6.45 -13.91
N GLU A 400 -3.62 -6.66 -13.80
CA GLU A 400 -4.18 -8.01 -13.85
C GLU A 400 -4.08 -8.59 -15.27
N THR A 401 -4.41 -7.78 -16.28
CA THR A 401 -4.53 -8.23 -17.67
C THR A 401 -3.44 -7.66 -18.57
N ARG A 402 -3.14 -8.39 -19.65
CA ARG A 402 -2.12 -7.98 -20.62
C ARG A 402 -2.59 -6.76 -21.41
N GLU A 403 -3.89 -6.66 -21.62
CA GLU A 403 -4.54 -5.53 -22.29
C GLU A 403 -4.38 -4.23 -21.48
N GLU A 404 -4.58 -4.28 -20.16
CA GLU A 404 -4.35 -3.12 -19.27
C GLU A 404 -2.88 -2.68 -19.30
N TRP A 405 -1.94 -3.62 -19.12
CA TRP A 405 -0.51 -3.32 -19.16
C TRP A 405 -0.07 -2.75 -20.52
N ALA A 406 -0.54 -3.32 -21.63
CA ALA A 406 -0.19 -2.84 -22.96
C ALA A 406 -0.79 -1.46 -23.27
N ARG A 407 -1.97 -1.14 -22.71
CA ARG A 407 -2.57 0.18 -22.84
C ARG A 407 -1.74 1.22 -22.08
N GLU A 408 -1.44 0.99 -20.80
CA GLU A 408 -0.67 1.93 -19.98
C GLU A 408 0.75 2.13 -20.52
N ASN A 409 1.44 1.06 -20.92
CA ASN A 409 2.76 1.21 -21.55
C ASN A 409 2.68 1.88 -22.94
N GLY A 410 1.58 1.68 -23.68
CA GLY A 410 1.35 2.36 -24.95
C GLY A 410 1.09 3.85 -24.76
N ASP A 411 0.30 4.20 -23.75
CA ASP A 411 -0.04 5.57 -23.36
C ASP A 411 1.24 6.29 -22.87
N PHE A 412 2.04 5.66 -21.99
CA PHE A 412 3.33 6.20 -21.53
C PHE A 412 4.34 6.40 -22.67
N LEU A 413 4.44 5.45 -23.61
CA LEU A 413 5.27 5.61 -24.82
C LEU A 413 4.75 6.70 -25.76
N SER A 414 3.45 7.01 -25.73
CA SER A 414 2.89 8.10 -26.52
C SER A 414 3.12 9.46 -25.87
N GLU A 415 2.93 9.56 -24.55
CA GLU A 415 3.16 10.80 -23.77
C GLU A 415 4.65 11.17 -23.76
N SER A 416 5.55 10.20 -23.58
CA SER A 416 7.00 10.43 -23.68
C SER A 416 7.46 10.82 -25.08
N ASN A 417 6.80 10.33 -26.14
CA ASN A 417 7.07 10.78 -27.51
C ASN A 417 6.50 12.18 -27.77
N GLU A 418 5.33 12.52 -27.23
CA GLU A 418 4.75 13.86 -27.34
C GLU A 418 5.57 14.90 -26.55
N GLU A 419 6.06 14.57 -25.35
CA GLU A 419 6.97 15.44 -24.58
C GLU A 419 8.35 15.61 -25.25
N ASN A 420 8.85 14.58 -25.92
CA ASN A 420 10.04 14.70 -26.78
C ASN A 420 9.78 15.57 -28.02
N ASP A 421 8.61 15.46 -28.67
CA ASP A 421 8.25 16.30 -29.83
C ASP A 421 8.04 17.78 -29.45
N PHE A 422 7.60 18.07 -28.22
CA PHE A 422 7.50 19.46 -27.71
C PHE A 422 8.86 20.03 -27.28
N SER A 423 9.79 19.20 -26.79
CA SER A 423 11.12 19.64 -26.35
C SER A 423 12.18 19.71 -27.47
N GLU A 424 11.96 19.01 -28.61
CA GLU A 424 12.82 19.13 -29.80
C GLU A 424 12.67 20.47 -30.55
N SER A 425 11.75 21.35 -30.15
CA SER A 425 11.53 22.63 -30.83
C SER A 425 12.26 23.85 -30.25
N ASP A 426 12.97 23.75 -29.11
CA ASP A 426 13.68 24.91 -28.55
C ASP A 426 14.92 24.62 -27.65
N SER A 427 15.55 23.44 -27.71
CA SER A 427 16.87 23.27 -27.08
C SER A 427 17.85 22.44 -27.89
N ASP A 428 19.02 23.02 -28.16
CA ASP A 428 20.19 22.32 -28.66
C ASP A 428 20.60 21.25 -27.62
N GLY A 429 20.22 20.00 -27.89
CA GLY A 429 20.84 18.75 -27.45
C GLY A 429 21.53 18.70 -26.10
N GLU A 430 20.76 18.53 -25.03
CA GLU A 430 21.16 17.77 -23.85
C GLU A 430 19.96 16.90 -23.45
N GLU A 431 20.13 15.57 -23.49
CA GLU A 431 19.16 14.61 -22.94
C GLU A 431 18.75 15.07 -21.54
N ALA A 432 17.45 15.20 -21.28
CA ALA A 432 16.93 15.46 -19.94
C ALA A 432 17.46 14.34 -19.03
N SER A 433 18.52 14.66 -18.30
CA SER A 433 19.17 13.75 -17.37
C SER A 433 18.13 13.25 -16.39
N GLU A 434 18.01 11.93 -16.25
CA GLU A 434 17.28 11.24 -15.17
C GLU A 434 17.76 11.69 -13.76
N PHE A 435 18.87 12.45 -13.70
CA PHE A 435 19.41 13.15 -12.55
C PHE A 435 19.37 14.68 -12.71
N ALA A 436 18.28 15.23 -13.23
CA ALA A 436 18.10 16.68 -13.33
C ALA A 436 18.27 17.30 -11.92
N SER A 437 19.13 18.31 -11.83
CA SER A 437 19.39 19.04 -10.58
C SER A 437 18.09 19.57 -10.00
N ALA A 438 17.93 19.56 -8.67
CA ALA A 438 16.77 20.15 -8.01
C ALA A 438 16.63 21.66 -8.31
N TRP A 439 17.70 22.28 -8.80
CA TRP A 439 17.75 23.65 -9.28
C TRP A 439 17.34 23.84 -10.75
N SER A 440 17.18 22.75 -11.51
CA SER A 440 16.91 22.75 -12.97
C SER A 440 15.46 22.43 -13.36
N GLY A 441 14.68 21.83 -12.44
CA GLY A 441 13.26 21.60 -12.65
C GLY A 441 12.44 22.89 -12.56
N SER A 442 11.33 22.95 -13.28
CA SER A 442 10.32 24.01 -13.27
C SER A 442 9.66 24.18 -11.89
N LEU A 443 10.42 24.58 -10.87
CA LEU A 443 9.89 25.17 -9.64
C LEU A 443 9.21 26.45 -10.09
N SER A 444 7.87 26.41 -10.15
CA SER A 444 7.02 27.49 -10.66
C SER A 444 7.51 28.88 -10.26
N ASP A 445 7.37 29.88 -11.12
CA ASP A 445 7.57 31.32 -10.81
C ASP A 445 6.68 31.83 -9.64
N GLN A 446 5.88 30.95 -9.03
CA GLN A 446 5.09 31.27 -7.85
C GLN A 446 5.97 31.22 -6.58
N PRO A 447 5.78 32.16 -5.65
CA PRO A 447 6.51 32.18 -4.40
C PRO A 447 6.27 30.89 -3.62
N ILE A 448 7.34 30.34 -3.04
CA ILE A 448 7.25 29.14 -2.21
C ILE A 448 6.32 29.44 -1.02
N PRO A 449 5.29 28.61 -0.78
CA PRO A 449 4.36 28.83 0.34
C PRO A 449 5.08 28.69 1.69
N GLY A 450 4.61 29.38 2.72
CA GLY A 450 5.18 29.30 4.08
C GLY A 450 4.68 28.09 4.90
N ASP A 451 4.20 27.05 4.23
CA ASP A 451 3.62 25.85 4.83
C ASP A 451 4.56 24.63 4.70
N ILE A 452 4.07 23.45 5.08
CA ILE A 452 4.81 22.20 5.02
C ILE A 452 5.33 21.93 3.60
N GLN A 453 4.52 22.23 2.57
CA GLN A 453 4.88 22.00 1.17
C GLN A 453 6.06 22.87 0.75
N GLY A 454 6.08 24.14 1.15
CA GLY A 454 7.20 25.02 0.85
C GLY A 454 8.48 24.69 1.62
N HIS A 455 8.36 24.27 2.89
CA HIS A 455 9.50 23.74 3.63
C HIS A 455 10.08 22.46 3.00
N TRP A 456 9.24 21.64 2.38
CA TRP A 456 9.67 20.44 1.66
C TRP A 456 10.47 20.78 0.39
N GLN A 457 10.02 21.78 -0.38
CA GLN A 457 10.77 22.28 -1.54
C GLN A 457 12.15 22.80 -1.14
N LEU A 458 12.24 23.56 -0.04
CA LEU A 458 13.54 23.99 0.50
C LEU A 458 14.40 22.81 0.94
N ALA A 459 13.82 21.74 1.49
CA ALA A 459 14.58 20.57 1.93
C ALA A 459 15.28 19.84 0.77
N PHE A 460 14.68 19.75 -0.42
CA PHE A 460 15.34 19.19 -1.61
C PHE A 460 16.52 20.02 -2.08
N LEU A 461 16.34 21.35 -2.13
CA LEU A 461 17.43 22.27 -2.49
C LEU A 461 18.58 22.15 -1.49
N LEU A 462 18.26 22.02 -0.20
CA LEU A 462 19.27 21.81 0.85
C LEU A 462 19.94 20.45 0.75
N ALA A 463 19.20 19.40 0.38
CA ALA A 463 19.75 18.04 0.22
C ALA A 463 20.80 17.99 -0.89
N GLU A 464 20.61 18.74 -1.98
CA GLU A 464 21.62 18.84 -3.04
C GLU A 464 22.89 19.58 -2.55
N ILE A 465 22.74 20.64 -1.76
CA ILE A 465 23.89 21.33 -1.13
C ILE A 465 24.64 20.38 -0.18
N VAL A 466 23.92 19.57 0.60
CA VAL A 466 24.52 18.56 1.47
C VAL A 466 25.24 17.49 0.66
N SER A 467 24.65 17.00 -0.43
CA SER A 467 25.28 16.02 -1.31
C SER A 467 26.59 16.55 -1.90
N ASP A 468 26.61 17.82 -2.36
CA ASP A 468 27.84 18.47 -2.83
C ASP A 468 28.93 18.51 -1.73
N LEU A 469 28.54 18.89 -0.50
CA LEU A 469 29.45 18.93 0.64
C LEU A 469 30.02 17.53 0.98
N GLU A 470 29.21 16.49 0.89
CA GLU A 470 29.65 15.10 1.11
C GLU A 470 30.60 14.60 0.01
N VAL A 471 30.29 14.89 -1.25
CA VAL A 471 31.16 14.59 -2.40
C VAL A 471 32.52 15.27 -2.24
N TRP A 472 32.55 16.49 -1.72
CA TRP A 472 33.79 17.22 -1.42
C TRP A 472 34.44 16.84 -0.09
N GLN A 473 33.89 15.87 0.65
CA GLN A 473 34.38 15.42 1.94
C GLN A 473 34.50 16.57 2.95
N ALA A 474 33.54 17.50 2.93
CA ALA A 474 33.46 18.57 3.91
C ALA A 474 33.40 18.00 5.34
N PRO A 475 33.94 18.72 6.34
CA PRO A 475 33.79 18.31 7.73
C PRO A 475 32.32 18.15 8.10
N HIS A 476 31.93 17.00 8.66
CA HIS A 476 30.56 16.67 9.08
C HIS A 476 29.92 17.76 9.98
N VAL A 477 30.71 18.54 10.72
CA VAL A 477 30.20 19.67 11.51
C VAL A 477 29.55 20.76 10.65
N HIS A 478 29.99 20.95 9.40
CA HIS A 478 29.39 21.90 8.46
C HIS A 478 27.98 21.48 8.07
N VAL A 479 27.81 20.22 7.70
CA VAL A 479 26.51 19.64 7.32
C VAL A 479 25.56 19.65 8.51
N LYS A 480 26.04 19.23 9.70
CA LYS A 480 25.26 19.26 10.94
C LYS A 480 24.78 20.67 11.31
N ASN A 481 25.65 21.67 11.24
CA ASN A 481 25.29 23.05 11.59
C ASN A 481 24.27 23.64 10.61
N LEU A 482 24.42 23.33 9.31
CA LEU A 482 23.49 23.76 8.27
C LEU A 482 22.10 23.14 8.49
N ASN A 483 22.03 21.84 8.71
CA ASN A 483 20.77 21.14 9.01
C ASN A 483 20.11 21.63 10.30
N GLN A 484 20.91 21.91 11.34
CA GLN A 484 20.38 22.48 12.59
C GLN A 484 19.78 23.86 12.35
N ALA A 485 20.48 24.74 11.62
CA ALA A 485 19.97 26.08 11.30
C ALA A 485 18.68 26.02 10.46
N PHE A 486 18.58 25.05 9.55
CA PHE A 486 17.36 24.81 8.78
C PHE A 486 16.22 24.27 9.65
N SER A 487 16.50 23.32 10.54
CA SER A 487 15.52 22.84 11.54
C SER A 487 15.01 23.99 12.42
N ASP A 488 15.91 24.84 12.93
CA ASP A 488 15.54 25.98 13.79
C ASP A 488 14.67 26.98 13.03
N TYR A 489 14.99 27.27 11.76
CA TYR A 489 14.16 28.10 10.89
C TYR A 489 12.76 27.51 10.72
N ARG A 490 12.64 26.23 10.36
CA ARG A 490 11.34 25.59 10.15
C ARG A 490 10.46 25.53 11.41
N LYS A 491 11.08 25.34 12.57
CA LYS A 491 10.36 25.19 13.86
C LYS A 491 10.07 26.52 14.54
N SER A 492 10.62 27.63 14.03
CA SER A 492 10.45 28.94 14.64
C SER A 492 9.04 29.50 14.43
N TYR A 493 8.49 30.12 15.47
CA TYR A 493 7.22 30.84 15.38
C TYR A 493 7.42 32.22 14.73
N HIS A 494 6.33 32.87 14.29
CA HIS A 494 6.37 34.16 13.58
C HIS A 494 7.33 35.21 14.19
N ASP A 495 7.41 35.31 15.52
CA ASP A 495 8.25 36.29 16.20
C ASP A 495 9.76 35.96 16.15
N GLU A 496 10.13 34.70 15.93
CA GLU A 496 11.52 34.19 15.91
C GLU A 496 11.99 33.77 14.51
N MET A 497 11.08 33.81 13.53
CA MET A 497 11.31 33.31 12.18
C MET A 497 12.35 34.13 11.41
N ALA A 498 12.28 35.45 11.51
CA ALA A 498 13.26 36.33 10.88
C ALA A 498 14.69 36.11 11.44
N GLU A 499 14.81 35.94 12.76
CA GLU A 499 16.12 35.71 13.40
C GLU A 499 16.69 34.33 13.02
N SER A 500 15.84 33.31 12.96
CA SER A 500 16.25 31.95 12.57
C SER A 500 16.61 31.87 11.09
N ALA A 501 15.92 32.59 10.23
CA ALA A 501 16.26 32.73 8.81
C ALA A 501 17.61 33.42 8.61
N GLU A 502 17.92 34.49 9.35
CA GLU A 502 19.22 35.15 9.28
C GLU A 502 20.36 34.22 9.73
N ARG A 503 20.13 33.38 10.75
CA ARG A 503 21.11 32.35 11.16
C ARG A 503 21.36 31.34 10.05
N LEU A 504 20.31 30.85 9.39
CA LEU A 504 20.43 29.91 8.27
C LEU A 504 21.17 30.54 7.08
N LYS A 505 20.79 31.75 6.66
CA LYS A 505 21.44 32.48 5.57
C LYS A 505 22.93 32.71 5.87
N LYS A 506 23.26 33.06 7.11
CA LYS A 506 24.66 33.21 7.53
C LYS A 506 25.44 31.90 7.44
N GLN A 507 24.87 30.76 7.84
CA GLN A 507 25.54 29.46 7.67
C GLN A 507 25.81 29.15 6.20
N LEU A 508 24.84 29.41 5.31
CA LEU A 508 25.00 29.25 3.86
C LEU A 508 26.08 30.16 3.28
N GLU A 509 26.20 31.40 3.77
CA GLU A 509 27.24 32.36 3.36
C GLU A 509 28.63 31.92 3.85
N ASP A 510 28.76 31.49 5.12
CA ASP A 510 30.01 30.99 5.68
C ASP A 510 30.51 29.74 4.92
N LEU A 511 29.59 28.87 4.51
CA LEU A 511 29.90 27.72 3.65
C LEU A 511 30.30 28.14 2.24
N ALA A 512 29.60 29.08 1.60
CA ALA A 512 29.93 29.57 0.27
C ALA A 512 31.30 30.27 0.20
N GLN A 513 31.76 30.90 1.30
CA GLN A 513 33.12 31.44 1.40
C GLN A 513 34.20 30.35 1.40
N THR A 514 33.87 29.18 1.95
CA THR A 514 34.77 28.03 2.04
C THR A 514 34.71 27.14 0.79
N TYR A 515 33.53 27.04 0.17
CA TYR A 515 33.23 26.24 -1.01
C TYR A 515 32.61 27.15 -2.10
N PRO A 516 33.44 27.77 -2.96
CA PRO A 516 32.98 28.78 -3.94
C PRO A 516 31.91 28.28 -4.91
N ASP A 517 31.87 26.98 -5.19
CA ASP A 517 30.88 26.36 -6.07
C ASP A 517 29.45 26.39 -5.47
N LEU A 518 29.31 26.61 -4.16
CA LEU A 518 28.01 26.80 -3.50
C LEU A 518 27.47 28.23 -3.59
N VAL A 519 28.26 29.23 -4.02
CA VAL A 519 27.84 30.64 -3.99
C VAL A 519 26.50 30.86 -4.69
N SER A 520 26.30 30.23 -5.85
CA SER A 520 25.04 30.35 -6.61
C SER A 520 23.88 29.67 -5.89
N LYS A 521 24.08 28.43 -5.40
CA LYS A 521 23.05 27.63 -4.71
C LYS A 521 22.65 28.27 -3.37
N SER A 522 23.63 28.72 -2.58
CA SER A 522 23.41 29.43 -1.32
C SER A 522 22.64 30.75 -1.51
N ALA A 523 22.95 31.51 -2.57
CA ALA A 523 22.26 32.77 -2.85
C ALA A 523 20.80 32.54 -3.28
N ASP A 524 20.55 31.55 -4.15
CA ASP A 524 19.18 31.21 -4.58
C ASP A 524 18.35 30.66 -3.41
N PHE A 525 18.95 29.79 -2.58
CA PHE A 525 18.32 29.31 -1.35
C PHE A 525 17.91 30.46 -0.42
N ALA A 526 18.84 31.39 -0.16
CA ALA A 526 18.59 32.54 0.70
C ALA A 526 17.47 33.44 0.14
N SER A 527 17.44 33.63 -1.18
CA SER A 527 16.38 34.40 -1.86
C SER A 527 15.00 33.77 -1.64
N ARG A 528 14.90 32.44 -1.75
CA ARG A 528 13.65 31.70 -1.52
C ARG A 528 13.18 31.76 -0.06
N VAL A 529 14.11 31.72 0.89
CA VAL A 529 13.80 31.94 2.31
C VAL A 529 13.24 33.35 2.54
N ASP A 530 13.83 34.37 1.91
CA ASP A 530 13.35 35.75 1.98
C ASP A 530 11.99 35.95 1.29
N GLU A 531 11.66 35.15 0.29
CA GLU A 531 10.32 35.11 -0.32
C GLU A 531 9.28 34.51 0.62
N GLN A 532 9.57 33.38 1.27
CA GLN A 532 8.68 32.80 2.29
C GLN A 532 8.41 33.77 3.43
N LEU A 533 9.45 34.45 3.95
CA LEU A 533 9.30 35.46 5.00
C LEU A 533 8.41 36.63 4.57
N ARG A 534 8.51 37.07 3.31
CA ARG A 534 7.68 38.16 2.77
C ARG A 534 6.23 37.75 2.57
N ALA A 535 5.96 36.48 2.28
CA ALA A 535 4.61 35.95 2.13
C ALA A 535 3.91 35.69 3.48
N ALA A 536 4.68 35.53 4.56
CA ALA A 536 4.19 35.27 5.91
C ALA A 536 3.83 36.53 6.73
N ILE A 537 4.17 37.73 6.22
CA ILE A 537 3.84 39.06 6.78
C ILE A 537 2.63 39.63 6.04
#